data_AF-A0A1V0QEF3-F1
#
_entry.id   AF-A0A1V0QEF3-F1
#
_cell.length_a   1.000
_cell.length_b   1.000
_cell.length_c   1.000
_cell.angle_alpha   90.00
_cell.angle_beta   90.00
_cell.angle_gamma   90.00
#
_symmetry.space_group_name_H-M   'P 1'
#
loop_
_entity.id
_entity.type
_entity.pdbx_description
1 polymer ?
#
loop_
_entity_poly.entity_id
_entity_poly.type
_entity_poly.pdbx_seq_one_letter_code
_entity_poly.pdbx_strand_id
1 'polypeptide(L)'
;MWLTSSSIGRKLVMAVTGICLVLFVTFHCLMNAVAIVYPASYNVICEFLGANWYALVASMGLAVLFIIHIIYAVWLTLQNRKARGNNRYAINSIPKSVEWSSQNMLVLGVVVLAFLVVHLIQFWAKMQLVEIRGVEEVLPPSMGTLFIQEAFSSWATPVIYIIGFIALWFHMNHGFWSMFHTIGWDNNVWVSRLKTIGCWWTSIVIVLFIAQAIVFTVNAHNDFYKKDAALRDQYKEVLGKMVGVPADRFDYDQLPSAEELKAAETQMQELKSNPEMAAQYQATPERIEKQIETIGQWRRVLEFVDYLNGSKKECSAAVCDEATETNVEPAN
;
A
#
# COMPACT_ATOMS: atom_id res chain seq x y z
N MET A 1 -27.89 16.41 -16.62
CA MET A 1 -26.76 16.49 -17.58
C MET A 1 -26.75 15.22 -18.42
N TRP A 2 -26.42 15.30 -19.72
CA TRP A 2 -26.48 14.15 -20.64
C TRP A 2 -25.68 12.92 -20.17
N LEU A 3 -24.56 13.14 -19.48
CA LEU A 3 -23.69 12.10 -18.91
C LEU A 3 -24.40 11.21 -17.87
N THR A 4 -25.36 11.75 -17.11
CA THR A 4 -26.11 11.01 -16.08
C THR A 4 -27.49 10.58 -16.55
N SER A 5 -28.06 11.22 -17.56
CA SER A 5 -29.44 10.99 -18.01
C SER A 5 -29.55 9.96 -19.15
N SER A 6 -28.51 9.82 -20.00
CA SER A 6 -28.53 8.92 -21.16
C SER A 6 -27.79 7.60 -20.90
N SER A 7 -28.23 6.52 -21.57
CA SER A 7 -27.55 5.22 -21.52
C SER A 7 -26.13 5.26 -22.12
N ILE A 8 -25.94 6.09 -23.14
CA ILE A 8 -24.66 6.26 -23.83
C ILE A 8 -23.67 7.06 -22.97
N GLY A 9 -24.12 8.13 -22.30
CA GLY A 9 -23.30 8.94 -21.41
C GLY A 9 -22.77 8.13 -20.22
N ARG A 10 -23.60 7.24 -19.65
CA ARG A 10 -23.17 6.35 -18.56
C ARG A 10 -22.09 5.36 -19.00
N LYS A 11 -22.21 4.80 -20.21
CA LYS A 11 -21.17 3.92 -20.76
C LYS A 11 -19.87 4.68 -21.01
N LEU A 12 -19.95 5.91 -21.52
CA LEU A 12 -18.76 6.75 -21.70
C LEU A 12 -18.00 6.98 -20.39
N VAL A 13 -18.70 7.32 -19.30
CA VAL A 13 -18.08 7.48 -17.97
C VAL A 13 -17.42 6.17 -17.50
N MET A 14 -18.09 5.03 -17.70
CA MET A 14 -17.49 3.71 -17.41
C MET A 14 -16.21 3.44 -18.21
N ALA A 15 -16.20 3.79 -19.50
CA ALA A 15 -15.05 3.57 -20.36
C ALA A 15 -13.87 4.47 -19.96
N VAL A 16 -14.11 5.76 -19.72
CA VAL A 16 -13.04 6.70 -19.34
C VAL A 16 -12.43 6.34 -17.99
N THR A 17 -13.25 6.05 -16.99
CA THR A 17 -12.75 5.58 -15.68
C THR A 17 -11.99 4.26 -15.83
N GLY A 18 -12.49 3.32 -16.65
CA GLY A 18 -11.82 2.06 -16.94
C GLY A 18 -10.45 2.24 -17.60
N ILE A 19 -10.30 3.17 -18.55
CA ILE A 19 -9.02 3.50 -19.19
C ILE A 19 -8.01 3.98 -18.14
N CYS A 20 -8.40 4.92 -17.26
CA CYS A 20 -7.52 5.40 -16.20
C CYS A 20 -7.07 4.28 -15.25
N LEU A 21 -7.99 3.39 -14.87
CA LEU A 21 -7.68 2.26 -14.00
C LEU A 21 -6.76 1.23 -14.69
N VAL A 22 -6.96 0.95 -15.97
CA VAL A 22 -6.07 0.09 -16.77
C VAL A 22 -4.66 0.68 -16.83
N LEU A 23 -4.53 1.98 -17.10
CA LEU A 23 -3.22 2.66 -17.11
C LEU A 23 -2.54 2.59 -15.75
N PHE A 24 -3.28 2.82 -14.66
CA PHE A 24 -2.77 2.68 -13.31
C PHE A 24 -2.28 1.26 -13.02
N VAL A 25 -3.08 0.23 -13.30
CA VAL A 25 -2.70 -1.16 -13.06
C VAL A 25 -1.48 -1.56 -13.88
N THR A 26 -1.35 -1.03 -15.10
CA THR A 26 -0.15 -1.22 -15.95
C THR A 26 1.08 -0.64 -15.27
N PHE A 27 1.02 0.64 -14.89
CA PHE A 27 2.10 1.34 -14.20
C PHE A 27 2.47 0.63 -12.89
N HIS A 28 1.47 0.24 -12.11
CA HIS A 28 1.63 -0.47 -10.84
C HIS A 28 2.32 -1.83 -11.03
N CYS A 29 1.94 -2.60 -12.07
CA CYS A 29 2.60 -3.86 -12.41
C CYS A 29 4.08 -3.67 -12.75
N LEU A 30 4.41 -2.65 -13.56
CA LEU A 30 5.78 -2.36 -13.97
C LEU A 30 6.65 -1.90 -12.80
N MET A 31 6.11 -1.02 -11.95
CA MET A 31 6.79 -0.58 -10.73
C MET A 31 7.07 -1.76 -9.79
N ASN A 32 6.09 -2.64 -9.56
CA ASN A 32 6.28 -3.82 -8.71
C ASN A 32 7.31 -4.80 -9.29
N ALA A 33 7.46 -4.86 -10.62
CA ALA A 33 8.51 -5.69 -11.23
C ALA A 33 9.93 -5.21 -10.86
N VAL A 34 10.12 -3.92 -10.55
CA VAL A 34 11.40 -3.39 -10.04
C VAL A 34 11.76 -4.03 -8.70
N ALA A 35 10.79 -4.34 -7.83
CA ALA A 35 11.05 -5.01 -6.55
C ALA A 35 11.65 -6.42 -6.71
N ILE A 36 11.42 -7.07 -7.86
CA ILE A 36 12.01 -8.38 -8.17
C ILE A 36 13.48 -8.22 -8.60
N VAL A 37 13.76 -7.28 -9.50
CA VAL A 37 15.06 -7.19 -10.18
C VAL A 37 16.04 -6.29 -9.42
N TYR A 38 15.55 -5.18 -8.86
CA TYR A 38 16.33 -4.17 -8.15
C TYR A 38 15.59 -3.71 -6.87
N PRO A 39 15.59 -4.53 -5.80
CA PRO A 39 14.84 -4.25 -4.57
C PRO A 39 15.17 -2.89 -3.93
N ALA A 40 16.43 -2.49 -3.89
CA ALA A 40 16.83 -1.17 -3.36
C ALA A 40 16.25 -0.01 -4.19
N SER A 41 16.20 -0.15 -5.53
CA SER A 41 15.57 0.85 -6.41
C SER A 41 14.06 0.92 -6.21
N TYR A 42 13.40 -0.19 -5.84
CA TYR A 42 11.98 -0.17 -5.51
C TYR A 42 11.69 0.71 -4.28
N ASN A 43 12.54 0.68 -3.26
CA ASN A 43 12.40 1.58 -2.11
C ASN A 43 12.57 3.06 -2.49
N VAL A 44 13.50 3.37 -3.42
CA VAL A 44 13.62 4.75 -3.96
C VAL A 44 12.35 5.18 -4.67
N ILE A 45 11.71 4.26 -5.44
CA ILE A 45 10.42 4.55 -6.06
C ILE A 45 9.33 4.76 -4.99
N CYS A 46 9.34 3.97 -3.91
CA CYS A 46 8.40 4.12 -2.80
C CYS A 46 8.57 5.47 -2.08
N GLU A 47 9.80 5.93 -1.87
CA GLU A 47 10.10 7.26 -1.34
C GLU A 47 9.60 8.37 -2.28
N PHE A 48 9.88 8.24 -3.58
CA PHE A 48 9.41 9.19 -4.60
C PHE A 48 7.88 9.25 -4.70
N LEU A 49 7.20 8.12 -4.54
CA LEU A 49 5.74 8.00 -4.57
C LEU A 49 5.09 8.01 -3.16
N GLY A 50 5.84 8.39 -2.13
CA GLY A 50 5.37 8.55 -0.75
C GLY A 50 4.33 9.68 -0.62
N ALA A 51 4.16 10.26 0.57
CA ALA A 51 3.18 11.34 0.80
C ALA A 51 3.60 12.71 0.21
N ASN A 52 4.27 12.70 -0.94
CA ASN A 52 4.55 13.90 -1.74
C ASN A 52 3.25 14.45 -2.36
N TRP A 53 3.13 15.78 -2.45
CA TRP A 53 1.88 16.43 -2.87
C TRP A 53 1.33 15.92 -4.22
N TYR A 54 2.20 15.65 -5.20
CA TYR A 54 1.79 15.16 -6.52
C TYR A 54 1.28 13.72 -6.45
N ALA A 55 1.90 12.87 -5.63
CA ALA A 55 1.50 11.50 -5.41
C ALA A 55 0.16 11.43 -4.67
N LEU A 56 -0.04 12.31 -3.68
CA LEU A 56 -1.32 12.44 -2.98
C LEU A 56 -2.46 12.88 -3.90
N VAL A 57 -2.22 13.88 -4.76
CA VAL A 57 -3.21 14.32 -5.76
C VAL A 57 -3.55 13.17 -6.72
N ALA A 58 -2.54 12.43 -7.20
CA ALA A 58 -2.75 11.28 -8.07
C ALA A 58 -3.54 10.16 -7.36
N SER A 59 -3.18 9.80 -6.12
CA SER A 59 -3.87 8.80 -5.31
C SER A 59 -5.33 9.19 -5.03
N MET A 60 -5.59 10.46 -4.67
CA MET A 60 -6.95 10.97 -4.49
C MET A 60 -7.76 10.95 -5.79
N GLY A 61 -7.17 11.40 -6.91
CA GLY A 61 -7.82 11.37 -8.21
C GLY A 61 -8.19 9.95 -8.64
N LEU A 62 -7.29 9.00 -8.45
CA LEU A 62 -7.54 7.59 -8.72
C LEU A 62 -8.64 7.01 -7.83
N ALA A 63 -8.64 7.34 -6.53
CA ALA A 63 -9.69 6.91 -5.59
C ALA A 63 -11.07 7.43 -6.02
N VAL A 64 -11.17 8.71 -6.43
CA VAL A 64 -12.41 9.29 -6.95
C VAL A 64 -12.85 8.58 -8.24
N LEU A 65 -11.93 8.35 -9.19
CA LEU A 65 -12.23 7.63 -10.43
C LEU A 65 -12.72 6.21 -10.16
N PHE A 66 -12.12 5.51 -9.21
CA PHE A 66 -12.51 4.17 -8.79
C PHE A 66 -13.91 4.14 -8.15
N ILE A 67 -14.22 5.12 -7.28
CA ILE A 67 -15.57 5.27 -6.69
C ILE A 67 -16.61 5.52 -7.78
N ILE A 68 -16.33 6.44 -8.71
CA ILE A 68 -17.22 6.73 -9.85
C ILE A 68 -17.42 5.47 -10.70
N HIS A 69 -16.35 4.71 -10.97
CA HIS A 69 -16.41 3.46 -11.70
C HIS A 69 -17.36 2.45 -11.04
N ILE A 70 -17.28 2.28 -9.72
CA ILE A 70 -18.18 1.38 -8.98
C ILE A 70 -19.63 1.87 -9.03
N ILE A 71 -19.87 3.16 -8.80
CA ILE A 71 -21.23 3.73 -8.81
C ILE A 71 -21.90 3.48 -10.18
N TYR A 72 -21.20 3.78 -11.27
CA TYR A 72 -21.75 3.59 -12.61
C TYR A 72 -21.85 2.09 -12.97
N ALA A 73 -20.94 1.24 -12.51
CA ALA A 73 -21.01 -0.21 -12.72
C ALA A 73 -22.26 -0.81 -12.07
N VAL A 74 -22.53 -0.44 -10.81
CA VAL A 74 -23.74 -0.87 -10.08
C VAL A 74 -24.98 -0.32 -10.76
N TRP A 75 -24.98 0.98 -11.10
CA TRP A 75 -26.13 1.62 -11.74
C TRP A 75 -26.48 0.95 -13.09
N LEU A 76 -25.50 0.68 -13.94
CA LEU A 76 -25.71 -0.02 -15.20
C LEU A 76 -26.15 -1.47 -14.98
N THR A 77 -25.59 -2.16 -13.99
CA THR A 77 -25.99 -3.54 -13.68
C THR A 77 -27.45 -3.62 -13.26
N LEU A 78 -27.90 -2.72 -12.38
CA LEU A 78 -29.29 -2.65 -11.93
C LEU A 78 -30.23 -2.26 -13.08
N GLN A 79 -29.85 -1.30 -13.93
CA GLN A 79 -30.61 -0.95 -15.12
C GLN A 79 -30.75 -2.14 -16.09
N ASN A 80 -29.65 -2.84 -16.39
CA ASN A 80 -29.64 -4.00 -17.27
C ASN A 80 -30.44 -5.17 -16.68
N ARG A 81 -30.47 -5.31 -15.35
CA ARG A 81 -31.29 -6.32 -14.66
C ARG A 81 -32.78 -5.96 -14.73
N LYS A 82 -33.12 -4.69 -14.51
CA LYS A 82 -34.51 -4.20 -14.63
C LYS A 82 -35.03 -4.33 -16.06
N ALA A 83 -34.21 -3.99 -17.06
CA ALA A 83 -34.58 -4.07 -18.48
C ALA A 83 -34.76 -5.52 -18.97
N ARG A 84 -34.01 -6.48 -18.42
CA ARG A 84 -34.20 -7.92 -18.71
C ARG A 84 -35.52 -8.48 -18.17
N GLY A 85 -36.14 -7.83 -17.18
CA GLY A 85 -37.39 -8.30 -16.57
C GLY A 85 -37.27 -9.65 -15.87
N ASN A 86 -38.40 -10.26 -15.52
CA ASN A 86 -38.45 -11.57 -14.84
C ASN A 86 -38.38 -12.77 -15.79
N ASN A 87 -38.20 -12.54 -17.09
CA ASN A 87 -38.18 -13.57 -18.13
C ASN A 87 -36.85 -14.32 -18.15
N ARG A 88 -36.62 -15.17 -17.14
CA ARG A 88 -35.43 -16.02 -17.01
C ARG A 88 -35.42 -17.23 -17.96
N TYR A 89 -36.51 -17.48 -18.70
CA TYR A 89 -36.81 -18.79 -19.31
C TYR A 89 -37.41 -18.78 -20.72
N ALA A 90 -37.27 -17.71 -21.52
CA ALA A 90 -37.77 -17.77 -22.90
C ALA A 90 -36.82 -18.53 -23.85
N ILE A 91 -35.52 -18.57 -23.56
CA ILE A 91 -34.49 -19.22 -24.39
C ILE A 91 -33.37 -19.74 -23.48
N ASN A 92 -33.21 -21.07 -23.35
CA ASN A 92 -32.13 -21.71 -22.56
C ASN A 92 -30.77 -21.74 -23.29
N SER A 93 -30.69 -21.27 -24.54
CA SER A 93 -29.44 -21.18 -25.28
C SER A 93 -28.81 -19.80 -25.09
N ILE A 94 -27.77 -19.73 -24.25
CA ILE A 94 -26.85 -18.60 -24.23
C ILE A 94 -26.21 -18.53 -25.63
N PRO A 95 -26.34 -17.42 -26.38
CA PRO A 95 -25.67 -17.28 -27.66
C PRO A 95 -24.16 -17.46 -27.50
N LYS A 96 -23.51 -18.19 -28.41
CA LYS A 96 -22.05 -18.45 -28.38
C LYS A 96 -21.19 -17.16 -28.30
N SER A 97 -21.78 -16.01 -28.61
CA SER A 97 -21.14 -14.69 -28.58
C SER A 97 -21.09 -14.02 -27.21
N VAL A 98 -21.74 -14.58 -26.16
CA VAL A 98 -21.77 -13.97 -24.81
C VAL A 98 -20.73 -14.63 -23.91
N GLU A 99 -19.68 -13.88 -23.55
CA GLU A 99 -18.63 -14.35 -22.65
C GLU A 99 -19.15 -14.49 -21.22
N TRP A 100 -18.70 -15.52 -20.49
CA TRP A 100 -19.08 -15.74 -19.08
C TRP A 100 -18.68 -14.57 -18.17
N SER A 101 -17.52 -13.96 -18.43
CA SER A 101 -17.05 -12.74 -17.76
C SER A 101 -18.07 -11.62 -17.84
N SER A 102 -18.64 -11.37 -19.02
CA SER A 102 -19.65 -10.33 -19.27
C SER A 102 -20.93 -10.52 -18.44
N GLN A 103 -21.27 -11.78 -18.12
CA GLN A 103 -22.44 -12.12 -17.31
C GLN A 103 -22.21 -11.92 -15.81
N ASN A 104 -20.94 -12.01 -15.37
CA ASN A 104 -20.55 -11.98 -13.96
C ASN A 104 -19.72 -10.75 -13.58
N MET A 105 -19.69 -9.70 -14.42
CA MET A 105 -18.87 -8.49 -14.22
C MET A 105 -19.04 -7.85 -12.84
N LEU A 106 -20.27 -7.78 -12.30
CA LEU A 106 -20.50 -7.22 -10.96
C LEU A 106 -19.89 -8.10 -9.87
N VAL A 107 -20.04 -9.42 -9.96
CA VAL A 107 -19.46 -10.38 -8.99
C VAL A 107 -17.94 -10.30 -9.03
N LEU A 108 -17.35 -10.30 -10.22
CA LEU A 108 -15.91 -10.11 -10.41
C LEU A 108 -15.44 -8.78 -9.81
N GLY A 109 -16.19 -7.70 -10.02
CA GLY A 109 -15.91 -6.38 -9.42
C GLY A 109 -15.93 -6.41 -7.90
N VAL A 110 -16.85 -7.14 -7.27
CA VAL A 110 -16.90 -7.32 -5.81
C VAL A 110 -15.68 -8.08 -5.29
N VAL A 111 -15.25 -9.15 -5.99
CA VAL A 111 -14.04 -9.89 -5.62
C VAL A 111 -12.79 -9.00 -5.75
N VAL A 112 -12.69 -8.23 -6.83
CA VAL A 112 -11.61 -7.25 -7.01
C VAL A 112 -11.62 -6.18 -5.91
N LEU A 113 -12.80 -5.70 -5.50
CA LEU A 113 -12.92 -4.74 -4.40
C LEU A 113 -12.45 -5.34 -3.07
N ALA A 114 -12.84 -6.58 -2.76
CA ALA A 114 -12.39 -7.28 -1.55
C ALA A 114 -10.87 -7.45 -1.53
N PHE A 115 -10.28 -7.86 -2.66
CA PHE A 115 -8.84 -7.92 -2.86
C PHE A 115 -8.18 -6.55 -2.65
N LEU A 116 -8.75 -5.49 -3.24
CA LEU A 116 -8.21 -4.13 -3.13
C LEU A 116 -8.20 -3.64 -1.67
N VAL A 117 -9.23 -3.94 -0.88
CA VAL A 117 -9.26 -3.57 0.55
C VAL A 117 -8.08 -4.20 1.30
N VAL A 118 -7.84 -5.50 1.12
CA VAL A 118 -6.70 -6.20 1.73
C VAL A 118 -5.38 -5.56 1.26
N HIS A 119 -5.27 -5.29 -0.04
CA HIS A 119 -4.09 -4.65 -0.63
C HIS A 119 -3.82 -3.25 -0.04
N LEU A 120 -4.85 -2.41 0.09
CA LEU A 120 -4.72 -1.08 0.66
C LEU A 120 -4.34 -1.10 2.15
N ILE A 121 -4.85 -2.06 2.92
CA ILE A 121 -4.47 -2.23 4.33
C ILE A 121 -3.00 -2.64 4.46
N GLN A 122 -2.53 -3.54 3.60
CA GLN A 122 -1.16 -4.06 3.68
C GLN A 122 -0.10 -3.07 3.21
N PHE A 123 -0.43 -2.19 2.25
CA PHE A 123 0.53 -1.29 1.62
C PHE A 123 0.18 0.18 1.82
N TRP A 124 -0.88 0.68 1.19
CA TRP A 124 -1.21 2.12 1.22
C TRP A 124 -1.38 2.66 2.65
N ALA A 125 -2.06 1.90 3.51
CA ALA A 125 -2.33 2.29 4.89
C ALA A 125 -1.07 2.31 5.77
N LYS A 126 -0.08 1.46 5.48
CA LYS A 126 1.20 1.41 6.22
C LYS A 126 2.25 2.37 5.66
N MET A 127 2.07 2.83 4.43
CA MET A 127 3.00 3.72 3.74
C MET A 127 2.47 5.16 3.75
N GLN A 128 1.67 5.54 2.72
CA GLN A 128 1.21 6.92 2.56
C GLN A 128 0.33 7.39 3.72
N LEU A 129 -0.57 6.56 4.28
CA LEU A 129 -1.45 7.00 5.37
C LEU A 129 -0.70 7.28 6.66
N VAL A 130 0.28 6.45 7.03
CA VAL A 130 1.13 6.65 8.21
C VAL A 130 1.90 7.97 8.08
N GLU A 131 2.48 8.22 6.91
CA GLU A 131 3.22 9.45 6.62
C GLU A 131 2.32 10.69 6.66
N ILE A 132 1.12 10.64 6.06
CA ILE A 132 0.11 11.72 6.13
C ILE A 132 -0.30 12.03 7.58
N ARG A 133 -0.42 11.00 8.42
CA ARG A 133 -0.79 11.16 9.83
C ARG A 133 0.38 11.64 10.71
N GLY A 134 1.60 11.66 10.19
CA GLY A 134 2.80 11.96 10.96
C GLY A 134 3.03 10.96 12.10
N VAL A 135 2.57 9.71 11.93
CA VAL A 135 2.78 8.66 12.93
C VAL A 135 4.12 8.01 12.67
N GLU A 136 4.96 7.93 13.70
CA GLU A 136 6.23 7.25 13.62
C GLU A 136 6.04 5.78 14.01
N GLU A 137 6.15 4.88 13.03
CA GLU A 137 6.16 3.43 13.25
C GLU A 137 7.59 2.88 13.20
N VAL A 138 7.77 1.62 13.64
CA VAL A 138 9.07 0.94 13.60
C VAL A 138 9.63 0.91 12.18
N LEU A 139 8.80 0.60 11.18
CA LEU A 139 9.20 0.53 9.78
C LEU A 139 9.01 1.89 9.10
N PRO A 140 10.06 2.51 8.51
CA PRO A 140 9.90 3.73 7.75
C PRO A 140 8.96 3.53 6.54
N PRO A 141 8.00 4.43 6.29
CA PRO A 141 7.03 4.32 5.20
C PRO A 141 7.64 4.14 3.80
N SER A 142 8.87 4.62 3.58
CA SER A 142 9.60 4.51 2.32
C SER A 142 10.19 3.12 2.06
N MET A 143 10.27 2.24 3.06
CA MET A 143 10.87 0.90 2.94
C MET A 143 9.87 -0.13 2.41
N GLY A 144 9.41 0.08 1.17
CA GLY A 144 8.43 -0.78 0.50
C GLY A 144 8.76 -2.27 0.53
N THR A 145 10.04 -2.66 0.41
CA THR A 145 10.48 -4.05 0.50
C THR A 145 10.20 -4.70 1.85
N LEU A 146 10.22 -3.94 2.95
CA LEU A 146 9.89 -4.46 4.28
C LEU A 146 8.36 -4.64 4.46
N PHE A 147 7.53 -3.85 3.79
CA PHE A 147 6.10 -4.11 3.75
C PHE A 147 5.76 -5.33 2.87
N ILE A 148 6.53 -5.58 1.80
CA ILE A 148 6.46 -6.84 1.04
C ILE A 148 6.83 -8.01 1.95
N GLN A 149 7.93 -7.89 2.72
CA GLN A 149 8.35 -8.87 3.72
C GLN A 149 7.20 -9.20 4.70
N GLU A 150 6.62 -8.19 5.35
CA GLU A 150 5.53 -8.39 6.31
C GLU A 150 4.30 -9.04 5.68
N ALA A 151 3.86 -8.55 4.52
CA ALA A 151 2.64 -9.04 3.89
C ALA A 151 2.80 -10.50 3.40
N PHE A 152 3.92 -10.81 2.74
CA PHE A 152 4.13 -12.09 2.06
C PHE A 152 4.83 -13.15 2.93
N SER A 153 5.21 -12.85 4.17
CA SER A 153 5.54 -13.87 5.19
C SER A 153 4.32 -14.70 5.62
N SER A 154 3.09 -14.24 5.34
CA SER A 154 1.87 -15.02 5.55
C SER A 154 1.50 -15.82 4.32
N TRP A 155 1.30 -17.13 4.45
CA TRP A 155 0.84 -18.01 3.37
C TRP A 155 -0.54 -17.61 2.81
N ALA A 156 -1.36 -16.92 3.59
CA ALA A 156 -2.69 -16.50 3.18
C ALA A 156 -2.64 -15.37 2.12
N THR A 157 -1.62 -14.49 2.19
CA THR A 157 -1.47 -13.34 1.29
C THR A 157 -1.40 -13.77 -0.19
N PRO A 158 -0.47 -14.65 -0.63
CA PRO A 158 -0.41 -15.04 -2.04
C PRO A 158 -1.70 -15.72 -2.52
N VAL A 159 -2.39 -16.49 -1.66
CA VAL A 159 -3.68 -17.13 -2.01
C VAL A 159 -4.74 -16.07 -2.31
N ILE A 160 -4.91 -15.09 -1.41
CA ILE A 160 -5.88 -14.00 -1.58
C ILE A 160 -5.56 -13.18 -2.84
N TYR A 161 -4.27 -12.90 -3.07
CA TYR A 161 -3.80 -12.13 -4.22
C TYR A 161 -4.06 -12.86 -5.54
N ILE A 162 -3.76 -14.16 -5.62
CA ILE A 162 -4.01 -14.96 -6.82
C ILE A 162 -5.52 -15.03 -7.15
N ILE A 163 -6.38 -15.18 -6.15
CA ILE A 163 -7.85 -15.12 -6.36
C ILE A 163 -8.25 -13.76 -6.92
N GLY A 164 -7.73 -12.67 -6.33
CA GLY A 164 -7.94 -11.30 -6.80
C GLY A 164 -7.46 -11.10 -8.24
N PHE A 165 -6.28 -11.60 -8.59
CA PHE A 165 -5.71 -11.51 -9.93
C PHE A 165 -6.49 -12.29 -10.98
N ILE A 166 -7.01 -13.47 -10.65
CA ILE A 166 -7.89 -14.24 -11.54
C ILE A 166 -9.19 -13.46 -11.79
N ALA A 167 -9.79 -12.89 -10.74
CA ALA A 167 -10.99 -12.07 -10.89
C ALA A 167 -10.70 -10.81 -11.75
N LEU A 168 -9.56 -10.17 -11.51
CA LEU A 168 -9.10 -9.02 -12.27
C LEU A 168 -8.82 -9.39 -13.73
N TRP A 169 -8.28 -10.58 -14.01
CA TRP A 169 -8.07 -11.09 -15.37
C TRP A 169 -9.40 -11.13 -16.15
N PHE A 170 -10.43 -11.77 -15.59
CA PHE A 170 -11.74 -11.82 -16.26
C PHE A 170 -12.36 -10.43 -16.43
N HIS A 171 -12.25 -9.59 -15.40
CA HIS A 171 -12.79 -8.24 -15.40
C HIS A 171 -12.13 -7.36 -16.48
N MET A 172 -10.80 -7.36 -16.52
CA MET A 172 -10.00 -6.53 -17.40
C MET A 172 -9.98 -7.07 -18.83
N ASN A 173 -9.99 -8.39 -19.03
CA ASN A 173 -10.08 -9.00 -20.35
C ASN A 173 -11.34 -8.55 -21.10
N HIS A 174 -12.48 -8.47 -20.39
CA HIS A 174 -13.71 -7.92 -20.95
C HIS A 174 -13.68 -6.38 -21.04
N GLY A 175 -13.24 -5.70 -19.97
CA GLY A 175 -13.22 -4.24 -19.88
C GLY A 175 -12.34 -3.59 -20.95
N PHE A 176 -11.22 -4.22 -21.31
CA PHE A 176 -10.22 -3.66 -22.22
C PHE A 176 -10.77 -3.40 -23.62
N TRP A 177 -11.40 -4.39 -24.27
CA TRP A 177 -11.96 -4.15 -25.60
C TRP A 177 -13.27 -3.33 -25.51
N SER A 178 -14.03 -3.50 -24.43
CA SER A 178 -15.33 -2.85 -24.23
C SER A 178 -15.21 -1.32 -24.09
N MET A 179 -14.15 -0.81 -23.44
CA MET A 179 -13.92 0.63 -23.33
C MET A 179 -13.65 1.28 -24.69
N PHE A 180 -12.87 0.63 -25.56
CA PHE A 180 -12.58 1.13 -26.91
C PHE A 180 -13.81 1.11 -27.82
N HIS A 181 -14.63 0.07 -27.72
CA HIS A 181 -15.92 0.01 -28.40
C HIS A 181 -16.84 1.16 -27.96
N THR A 182 -16.85 1.45 -26.66
CA THR A 182 -17.73 2.47 -26.08
C THR A 182 -17.37 3.90 -26.52
N ILE A 183 -16.08 4.20 -26.67
CA ILE A 183 -15.62 5.51 -27.17
C ILE A 183 -15.68 5.61 -28.71
N GLY A 184 -16.10 4.54 -29.40
CA GLY A 184 -16.27 4.52 -30.86
C GLY A 184 -14.97 4.40 -31.65
N TRP A 185 -13.90 3.86 -31.05
CA TRP A 185 -12.61 3.71 -31.74
C TRP A 185 -12.54 2.46 -32.62
N ASP A 186 -13.46 1.50 -32.45
CA ASP A 186 -13.43 0.24 -33.18
C ASP A 186 -14.44 0.18 -34.34
N ASN A 187 -14.32 -0.88 -35.12
CA ASN A 187 -15.25 -1.26 -36.18
C ASN A 187 -15.29 -2.79 -36.29
N ASN A 188 -16.03 -3.34 -37.25
CA ASN A 188 -16.19 -4.80 -37.43
C ASN A 188 -14.85 -5.56 -37.58
N VAL A 189 -13.78 -4.89 -38.02
CA VAL A 189 -12.43 -5.49 -38.11
C VAL A 189 -11.66 -5.29 -36.81
N TRP A 190 -11.66 -4.07 -36.26
CA TRP A 190 -10.86 -3.73 -35.08
C TRP A 190 -11.38 -4.35 -33.79
N VAL A 191 -12.68 -4.59 -33.64
CA VAL A 191 -13.24 -5.22 -32.43
C VAL A 191 -12.62 -6.61 -32.19
N SER A 192 -12.41 -7.40 -33.25
CA SER A 192 -11.77 -8.71 -33.13
C SER A 192 -10.30 -8.59 -32.74
N ARG A 193 -9.59 -7.59 -33.27
CA ARG A 193 -8.17 -7.35 -32.93
C ARG A 193 -8.02 -6.87 -31.48
N LEU A 194 -8.87 -5.96 -31.04
CA LEU A 194 -8.85 -5.43 -29.67
C LEU A 194 -9.17 -6.52 -28.64
N LYS A 195 -10.06 -7.46 -28.95
CA LYS A 195 -10.29 -8.65 -28.12
C LYS A 195 -9.02 -9.50 -27.99
N THR A 196 -8.34 -9.77 -29.11
CA THR A 196 -7.08 -10.53 -29.10
C THR A 196 -5.97 -9.80 -28.34
N ILE A 197 -5.78 -8.50 -28.60
CA ILE A 197 -4.79 -7.66 -27.91
C ILE A 197 -5.11 -7.60 -26.42
N GLY A 198 -6.36 -7.32 -26.06
CA GLY A 198 -6.80 -7.25 -24.67
C GLY A 198 -6.58 -8.56 -23.92
N CYS A 199 -6.81 -9.71 -24.57
CA CYS A 199 -6.53 -11.03 -24.01
C CYS A 199 -5.05 -11.25 -23.74
N TRP A 200 -4.18 -10.99 -24.72
CA TRP A 200 -2.74 -11.14 -24.54
C TRP A 200 -2.21 -10.18 -23.48
N TRP A 201 -2.53 -8.89 -23.60
CA TRP A 201 -2.07 -7.86 -22.69
C TRP A 201 -2.52 -8.13 -21.24
N THR A 202 -3.81 -8.42 -21.03
CA THR A 202 -4.36 -8.75 -19.70
C THR A 202 -3.70 -10.01 -19.15
N SER A 203 -3.51 -11.03 -19.96
CA SER A 203 -2.86 -12.28 -19.53
C SER A 203 -1.41 -12.05 -19.10
N ILE A 204 -0.64 -11.26 -19.86
CA ILE A 204 0.75 -10.92 -19.52
C ILE A 204 0.80 -10.17 -18.19
N VAL A 205 -0.02 -9.12 -18.02
CA VAL A 205 -0.06 -8.33 -16.77
C VAL A 205 -0.38 -9.21 -15.56
N ILE A 206 -1.37 -10.10 -15.70
CA ILE A 206 -1.78 -10.99 -14.60
C ILE A 206 -0.71 -12.06 -14.32
N VAL A 207 -0.07 -12.63 -15.34
CA VAL A 207 1.06 -13.55 -15.15
C VAL A 207 2.21 -12.86 -14.41
N LEU A 208 2.52 -11.60 -14.75
CA LEU A 208 3.53 -10.82 -14.04
C LEU A 208 3.15 -10.57 -12.58
N PHE A 209 1.90 -10.24 -12.28
CA PHE A 209 1.43 -10.11 -10.90
C PHE A 209 1.49 -11.43 -10.11
N ILE A 210 1.14 -12.56 -10.74
CA ILE A 210 1.27 -13.88 -10.11
C ILE A 210 2.75 -14.20 -9.85
N ALA A 211 3.64 -13.93 -10.81
CA ALA A 211 5.07 -14.09 -10.63
C ALA A 211 5.60 -13.22 -9.48
N GLN A 212 5.15 -11.96 -9.38
CA GLN A 212 5.46 -11.07 -8.25
C GLN A 212 5.01 -11.68 -6.93
N ALA A 213 3.76 -12.13 -6.80
CA ALA A 213 3.28 -12.76 -5.57
C ALA A 213 4.10 -13.99 -5.15
N ILE A 214 4.48 -14.84 -6.12
CA ILE A 214 5.32 -16.03 -5.86
C ILE A 214 6.72 -15.61 -5.40
N VAL A 215 7.40 -14.74 -6.16
CA VAL A 215 8.76 -14.29 -5.82
C VAL A 215 8.78 -13.58 -4.48
N PHE A 216 7.80 -12.71 -4.21
CA PHE A 216 7.68 -12.00 -2.95
C PHE A 216 7.49 -12.96 -1.78
N THR A 217 6.66 -14.00 -1.94
CA THR A 217 6.49 -15.05 -0.92
C THR A 217 7.80 -15.79 -0.65
N VAL A 218 8.48 -16.25 -1.71
CA VAL A 218 9.74 -16.98 -1.57
C VAL A 218 10.81 -16.11 -0.89
N ASN A 219 10.96 -14.86 -1.32
CA ASN A 219 11.92 -13.93 -0.75
C ASN A 219 11.59 -13.59 0.71
N ALA A 220 10.32 -13.35 1.04
CA ALA A 220 9.89 -13.06 2.41
C ALA A 220 10.13 -14.24 3.36
N HIS A 221 9.84 -15.48 2.93
CA HIS A 221 10.10 -16.68 3.74
C HIS A 221 11.60 -16.96 3.96
N ASN A 222 12.46 -16.44 3.10
CA ASN A 222 13.92 -16.51 3.25
C ASN A 222 14.52 -15.30 4.00
N ASP A 223 13.69 -14.38 4.47
CA ASP A 223 14.08 -13.06 5.02
C ASP A 223 15.00 -12.26 4.10
N PHE A 224 14.87 -12.43 2.78
CA PHE A 224 15.75 -11.79 1.81
C PHE A 224 15.76 -10.27 1.99
N TYR A 225 14.60 -9.64 2.16
CA TYR A 225 14.48 -8.19 2.29
C TYR A 225 15.06 -7.64 3.60
N LYS A 226 15.30 -8.50 4.59
CA LYS A 226 15.94 -8.14 5.86
C LYS A 226 17.46 -8.31 5.83
N LYS A 227 17.97 -9.24 5.00
CA LYS A 227 19.37 -9.69 5.01
C LYS A 227 20.19 -9.21 3.82
N ASP A 228 19.55 -8.83 2.71
CA ASP A 228 20.24 -8.39 1.49
C ASP A 228 21.17 -7.20 1.77
N ALA A 229 22.40 -7.28 1.27
CA ALA A 229 23.45 -6.32 1.59
C ALA A 229 23.14 -4.91 1.03
N ALA A 230 22.58 -4.81 -0.17
CA ALA A 230 22.25 -3.53 -0.78
C ALA A 230 21.07 -2.85 -0.05
N LEU A 231 20.07 -3.63 0.35
CA LEU A 231 18.98 -3.15 1.20
C LEU A 231 19.49 -2.73 2.59
N ARG A 232 20.36 -3.52 3.22
CA ARG A 232 20.97 -3.18 4.51
C ARG A 232 21.76 -1.88 4.43
N ASP A 233 22.51 -1.65 3.36
CA ASP A 233 23.26 -0.41 3.18
C ASP A 233 22.32 0.79 2.98
N GLN A 234 21.25 0.63 2.19
CA GLN A 234 20.20 1.64 2.05
C GLN A 234 19.51 1.96 3.39
N TYR A 235 19.26 0.96 4.23
CA TYR A 235 18.65 1.18 5.55
C TYR A 235 19.53 2.01 6.47
N LYS A 236 20.87 1.91 6.38
CA LYS A 236 21.78 2.77 7.16
C LYS A 236 21.56 4.25 6.88
N GLU A 237 21.27 4.62 5.64
CA GLU A 237 20.99 6.02 5.30
C GLU A 237 19.75 6.54 6.03
N VAL A 238 18.70 5.73 6.10
CA VAL A 238 17.44 6.07 6.76
C VAL A 238 17.62 6.11 8.29
N LEU A 239 18.30 5.10 8.85
CA LEU A 239 18.59 5.02 10.28
C LEU A 239 19.51 6.15 10.74
N GLY A 240 20.57 6.42 9.97
CA GLY A 240 21.50 7.51 10.25
C GLY A 240 20.81 8.87 10.26
N LYS A 241 19.93 9.14 9.29
CA LYS A 241 19.10 10.37 9.26
C LYS A 241 18.25 10.52 10.53
N MET A 242 17.69 9.43 11.06
CA MET A 242 16.86 9.49 12.28
C MET A 242 17.64 9.94 13.52
N VAL A 243 18.95 9.64 13.62
CA VAL A 243 19.78 9.97 14.80
C VAL A 243 20.87 11.02 14.50
N GLY A 244 20.84 11.64 13.32
CA GLY A 244 21.83 12.64 12.90
C GLY A 244 23.24 12.08 12.64
N VAL A 245 23.36 10.79 12.35
CA VAL A 245 24.65 10.13 12.04
C VAL A 245 24.76 9.92 10.52
N PRO A 246 25.83 10.39 9.86
CA PRO A 246 26.07 10.11 8.45
C PRO A 246 26.11 8.61 8.15
N ALA A 247 25.57 8.20 6.99
CA ALA A 247 25.42 6.78 6.63
C ALA A 247 26.76 6.01 6.62
N ASP A 248 27.86 6.66 6.24
CA ASP A 248 29.22 6.11 6.23
C ASP A 248 29.78 5.85 7.64
N ARG A 249 29.17 6.44 8.67
CA ARG A 249 29.53 6.27 10.09
C ARG A 249 28.52 5.45 10.88
N PHE A 250 27.37 5.12 10.30
CA PHE A 250 26.37 4.31 10.96
C PHE A 250 26.78 2.84 10.92
N ASP A 251 26.96 2.25 12.09
CA ASP A 251 27.35 0.84 12.26
C ASP A 251 26.31 0.09 13.11
N TYR A 252 25.84 -1.04 12.58
CA TYR A 252 24.88 -1.91 13.28
C TYR A 252 25.47 -2.56 14.52
N ASP A 253 26.80 -2.72 14.58
CA ASP A 253 27.49 -3.38 15.69
C ASP A 253 27.87 -2.41 16.82
N GLN A 254 27.70 -1.10 16.61
CA GLN A 254 28.05 -0.04 17.57
C GLN A 254 26.82 0.73 18.07
N LEU A 255 25.67 0.06 18.15
CA LEU A 255 24.44 0.65 18.68
C LEU A 255 24.45 0.66 20.21
N PRO A 256 23.89 1.70 20.85
CA PRO A 256 23.71 1.70 22.30
C PRO A 256 22.76 0.56 22.69
N SER A 257 22.99 -0.08 23.82
CA SER A 257 22.09 -1.11 24.36
C SER A 257 20.79 -0.50 24.88
N ALA A 258 19.74 -1.32 24.96
CA ALA A 258 18.46 -0.90 25.53
C ALA A 258 18.58 -0.45 27.00
N GLU A 259 19.53 -1.04 27.75
CA GLU A 259 19.80 -0.66 29.14
C GLU A 259 20.49 0.70 29.22
N GLU A 260 21.46 0.98 28.35
CA GLU A 260 22.11 2.28 28.26
C GLU A 260 21.12 3.40 27.89
N LEU A 261 20.24 3.15 26.91
CA LEU A 261 19.21 4.13 26.55
C LEU A 261 18.22 4.37 27.70
N LYS A 262 17.83 3.33 28.44
CA LYS A 262 16.92 3.45 29.59
C LYS A 262 17.58 4.21 30.74
N ALA A 263 18.86 3.95 31.01
CA ALA A 263 19.62 4.67 32.02
C ALA A 263 19.77 6.16 31.65
N ALA A 264 20.11 6.44 30.38
CA ALA A 264 20.21 7.81 29.87
C ALA A 264 18.86 8.55 29.95
N GLU A 265 17.75 7.90 29.58
CA GLU A 265 16.42 8.51 29.69
C GLU A 265 16.06 8.83 31.14
N THR A 266 16.26 7.88 32.06
CA THR A 266 16.01 8.10 33.50
C THR A 266 16.80 9.31 34.00
N GLN A 267 18.08 9.41 33.65
CA GLN A 267 18.93 10.55 34.02
C GLN A 267 18.38 11.88 33.45
N MET A 268 17.93 11.89 32.19
CA MET A 268 17.37 13.11 31.59
C MET A 268 16.01 13.50 32.22
N GLN A 269 15.19 12.52 32.61
CA GLN A 269 13.92 12.77 33.30
C GLN A 269 14.14 13.30 34.74
N GLU A 270 15.16 12.82 35.43
CA GLU A 270 15.60 13.37 36.73
C GLU A 270 16.06 14.83 36.59
N LEU A 271 16.87 15.14 35.58
CA LEU A 271 17.28 16.53 35.30
C LEU A 271 16.07 17.40 34.90
N LYS A 272 15.11 16.86 34.16
CA LYS A 272 13.88 17.58 33.78
C LYS A 272 13.01 17.91 35.00
N SER A 273 12.94 17.01 35.98
CA SER A 273 12.14 17.16 37.19
C SER A 273 12.83 17.94 38.31
N ASN A 274 14.15 18.11 38.26
CA ASN A 274 14.93 18.86 39.25
C ASN A 274 15.74 20.03 38.62
N PRO A 275 15.16 21.25 38.59
CA PRO A 275 15.81 22.43 38.01
C PRO A 275 17.12 22.84 38.70
N GLU A 276 17.27 22.61 39.99
CA GLU A 276 18.51 22.92 40.72
C GLU A 276 19.66 22.01 40.27
N MET A 277 19.37 20.71 40.13
CA MET A 277 20.31 19.74 39.57
C MET A 277 20.65 20.06 38.12
N ALA A 278 19.65 20.40 37.29
CA ALA A 278 19.87 20.82 35.91
C ALA A 278 20.79 22.04 35.80
N ALA A 279 20.62 23.04 36.69
CA ALA A 279 21.49 24.22 36.76
C ALA A 279 22.93 23.85 37.12
N GLN A 280 23.15 22.88 38.01
CA GLN A 280 24.48 22.39 38.36
C GLN A 280 25.22 21.81 37.15
N TYR A 281 24.52 21.13 36.24
CA TYR A 281 25.08 20.58 35.00
C TYR A 281 25.02 21.54 33.80
N GLN A 282 24.58 22.79 34.01
CA GLN A 282 24.37 23.78 32.95
C GLN A 282 23.46 23.24 31.83
N ALA A 283 22.49 22.41 32.19
CA ALA A 283 21.54 21.78 31.28
C ALA A 283 20.28 22.66 31.17
N THR A 284 20.15 23.37 30.05
CA THR A 284 18.92 24.13 29.75
C THR A 284 17.75 23.18 29.47
N PRO A 285 16.49 23.54 29.81
CA PRO A 285 15.31 22.72 29.52
C PRO A 285 15.23 22.24 28.06
N GLU A 286 15.49 23.13 27.10
CA GLU A 286 15.48 22.82 25.67
C GLU A 286 16.52 21.74 25.30
N ARG A 287 17.70 21.79 25.92
CA ARG A 287 18.76 20.78 25.70
C ARG A 287 18.37 19.43 26.28
N ILE A 288 17.72 19.42 27.44
CA ILE A 288 17.22 18.18 28.08
C ILE A 288 16.15 17.55 27.19
N GLU A 289 15.18 18.33 26.71
CA GLU A 289 14.13 17.82 25.82
C GLU A 289 14.69 17.28 24.51
N LYS A 290 15.64 18.00 23.89
CA LYS A 290 16.34 17.51 22.70
C LYS A 290 17.11 16.22 22.95
N GLN A 291 17.71 16.04 24.13
CA GLN A 291 18.39 14.79 24.50
C GLN A 291 17.39 13.65 24.69
N ILE A 292 16.25 13.89 25.34
CA ILE A 292 15.17 12.90 25.47
C ILE A 292 14.66 12.48 24.09
N GLU A 293 14.42 13.43 23.18
CA GLU A 293 14.01 13.15 21.80
C GLU A 293 15.06 12.28 21.08
N THR A 294 16.34 12.63 21.21
CA THR A 294 17.45 11.86 20.61
C THR A 294 17.50 10.43 21.15
N ILE A 295 17.29 10.24 22.46
CA ILE A 295 17.22 8.92 23.08
C ILE A 295 16.03 8.12 22.53
N GLY A 296 14.88 8.76 22.32
CA GLY A 296 13.71 8.17 21.66
C GLY A 296 14.01 7.72 20.22
N GLN A 297 14.73 8.53 19.45
CA GLN A 297 15.16 8.17 18.09
C GLN A 297 16.07 6.94 18.10
N TRP A 298 17.05 6.87 19.00
CA TRP A 298 17.91 5.69 19.15
C TRP A 298 17.13 4.43 19.54
N ARG A 299 16.09 4.55 20.38
CA ARG A 299 15.22 3.41 20.72
C ARG A 299 14.52 2.85 19.48
N ARG A 300 14.00 3.72 18.61
CA ARG A 300 13.38 3.28 17.35
C ARG A 300 14.38 2.63 16.41
N VAL A 301 15.61 3.15 16.34
CA VAL A 301 16.69 2.51 15.58
C VAL A 301 16.94 1.08 16.10
N LEU A 302 16.99 0.88 17.42
CA LEU A 302 17.11 -0.46 18.01
C LEU A 302 15.93 -1.37 17.67
N GLU A 303 14.69 -0.88 17.80
CA GLU A 303 13.49 -1.65 17.46
C GLU A 303 13.48 -2.08 15.99
N PHE A 304 13.91 -1.21 15.08
CA PHE A 304 14.05 -1.54 13.67
C PHE A 304 15.15 -2.58 13.42
N VAL A 305 16.30 -2.46 14.10
CA VAL A 305 17.39 -3.43 13.96
C VAL A 305 17.00 -4.79 14.54
N ASP A 306 16.28 -4.81 15.66
CA ASP A 306 15.69 -6.01 16.24
C ASP A 306 14.71 -6.69 15.26
N TYR A 307 13.86 -5.89 14.62
CA TYR A 307 12.96 -6.37 13.56
C TYR A 307 13.72 -7.03 12.40
N LEU A 308 14.84 -6.44 11.95
CA LEU A 308 15.67 -7.00 10.88
C LEU A 308 16.34 -8.30 11.29
N ASN A 309 16.78 -8.40 12.55
CA ASN A 309 17.48 -9.57 13.07
C ASN A 309 16.53 -10.71 13.48
N GLY A 310 15.21 -10.47 13.49
CA GLY A 310 14.21 -11.46 13.87
C GLY A 310 14.07 -11.64 15.39
N SER A 311 14.65 -10.76 16.20
CA SER A 311 14.37 -10.67 17.63
C SER A 311 12.98 -10.07 17.80
N LYS A 312 11.93 -10.91 17.82
CA LYS A 312 10.63 -10.49 18.33
C LYS A 312 10.80 -10.13 19.81
N LYS A 313 10.93 -8.84 20.13
CA LYS A 313 10.23 -8.32 21.31
C LYS A 313 8.83 -8.00 20.86
N GLU A 314 7.87 -8.75 21.40
CA GLU A 314 6.49 -8.29 21.46
C GLU A 314 6.53 -6.93 22.18
N CYS A 315 6.55 -5.84 21.42
CA CYS A 315 6.25 -4.53 21.98
C CYS A 315 4.75 -4.55 22.26
N SER A 316 4.41 -5.06 23.44
CA SER A 316 3.11 -4.87 24.06
C SER A 316 2.79 -3.39 24.00
N ALA A 317 1.58 -3.05 23.55
CA ALA A 317 1.01 -1.72 23.50
C ALA A 317 0.80 -1.08 24.90
N ALA A 318 1.67 -1.37 25.87
CA ALA A 318 1.54 -1.00 27.28
C ALA A 318 2.60 -0.01 27.77
N VAL A 319 3.44 0.56 26.90
CA VAL A 319 4.51 1.50 27.33
C VAL A 319 4.31 2.92 26.79
N CYS A 320 3.19 3.20 26.10
CA CYS A 320 2.87 4.56 25.64
C CYS A 320 1.74 5.26 26.42
N ASP A 321 1.15 4.64 27.46
CA ASP A 321 -0.02 5.18 28.16
C ASP A 321 0.24 5.67 29.61
N GLU A 322 1.49 5.90 30.03
CA GLU A 322 1.79 6.36 31.40
C GLU A 322 2.25 7.82 31.53
N ALA A 323 1.89 8.67 30.56
CA ALA A 323 2.25 10.10 30.61
C ALA A 323 1.08 11.06 30.38
N THR A 324 -0.16 10.73 30.76
CA THR A 324 -1.25 11.72 30.88
C THR A 324 -2.33 11.29 31.89
N GLU A 325 -1.98 11.07 33.16
CA GLU A 325 -2.96 11.17 34.26
C GLU A 325 -2.30 11.89 35.45
N THR A 326 -2.13 13.21 35.31
CA THR A 326 -1.99 14.07 36.49
C THR A 326 -3.38 14.41 37.02
N ASN A 327 -3.65 13.82 38.19
CA ASN A 327 -4.76 14.10 39.09
C ASN A 327 -5.13 15.60 39.15
N VAL A 328 -6.38 15.90 38.80
CA VAL A 328 -7.07 17.09 39.30
C VAL A 328 -8.17 16.60 40.23
N GLU A 329 -7.89 16.65 41.52
CA GLU A 329 -8.85 16.50 42.61
C GLU A 329 -9.77 17.74 42.61
N PRO A 330 -11.11 17.60 42.68
CA PRO A 330 -11.97 18.77 42.81
C PRO A 330 -12.00 19.21 44.28
N ALA A 331 -11.48 20.41 44.54
CA ALA A 331 -11.77 21.15 45.75
C ALA A 331 -13.14 21.84 45.64
N ASN A 332 -14.02 21.51 46.60
CA ASN A 332 -15.31 22.11 46.96
C ASN A 332 -16.51 21.98 46.02
#